data_AF-A0A9D8P2N9-F1
#
_entry.id   AF-A0A9D8P2N9-F1
#
_cell.length_a   1.000
_cell.length_b   1.000
_cell.length_c   1.000
_cell.angle_alpha   90.00
_cell.angle_beta   90.00
_cell.angle_gamma   90.00
#
_symmetry.space_group_name_H-M   'P 1'
#
loop_
_entity.id
_entity.type
_entity.pdbx_description
1 polymer ?
#
loop_
_entity_poly.entity_id
_entity_poly.type
_entity_poly.pdbx_seq_one_letter_code
_entity_poly.pdbx_strand_id
1 'polypeptide(L)' 'MAAKSQRIKIRMINKETGTFYMTTVNTRNRTTKNQGKLKLRKYDPKTRRHEDFTEDKAKG' A
#
# COMPACT_ATOMS: atom_id res chain seq x y z
N MET A 1 29.16 -2.69 -5.18
CA MET A 1 28.48 -1.99 -4.08
C MET A 1 27.00 -2.33 -4.11
N ALA A 2 26.42 -2.86 -3.03
CA ALA A 2 24.99 -3.17 -2.98
C ALA A 2 24.18 -1.86 -2.93
N ALA A 3 23.37 -1.59 -3.96
CA ALA A 3 22.47 -0.45 -3.96
C ALA A 3 21.48 -0.58 -2.79
N LYS A 4 21.57 0.31 -1.79
CA LYS A 4 20.57 0.38 -0.70
C LYS A 4 19.18 0.41 -1.31
N SER A 5 18.39 -0.64 -1.08
CA SER A 5 17.00 -0.70 -1.51
C SER A 5 16.23 0.38 -0.77
N GLN A 6 15.78 1.40 -1.49
CA GLN A 6 14.99 2.51 -0.94
C GLN A 6 13.55 2.04 -0.74
N ARG A 7 13.34 1.17 0.26
CA ARG A 7 12.01 0.72 0.67
C ARG A 7 11.44 1.71 1.67
N ILE A 8 10.27 2.25 1.38
CA ILE A 8 9.51 3.12 2.30
C ILE A 8 8.32 2.34 2.86
N LYS A 9 7.99 2.56 4.13
CA LYS A 9 6.73 2.07 4.72
C LYS A 9 5.58 2.95 4.25
N ILE A 10 4.50 2.34 3.81
CA ILE A 10 3.26 3.01 3.41
C ILE A 10 2.07 2.35 4.12
N ARG A 11 0.97 3.10 4.18
CA ARG A 11 -0.32 2.58 4.63
C ARG A 11 -1.17 2.24 3.42
N MET A 12 -1.91 1.14 3.49
CA MET A 12 -2.97 0.81 2.55
C MET A 12 -4.28 0.79 3.29
N ILE A 13 -5.26 1.57 2.85
CA ILE A 13 -6.52 1.76 3.55
C ILE A 13 -7.71 1.41 2.65
N ASN A 14 -8.69 0.72 3.24
CA ASN A 14 -10.06 0.71 2.73
C ASN A 14 -10.77 1.95 3.28
N LYS A 15 -11.17 2.86 2.39
CA LYS A 15 -11.77 4.14 2.77
C LYS A 15 -13.18 4.00 3.35
N GLU A 16 -13.88 2.92 3.01
CA GLU A 16 -15.26 2.69 3.45
C GLU A 16 -15.27 2.22 4.90
N THR A 17 -14.36 1.31 5.26
CA THR A 17 -14.34 0.66 6.58
C THR A 17 -13.31 1.27 7.52
N GLY A 18 -12.31 1.99 6.99
CA GLY A 18 -11.16 2.50 7.72
C GLY A 18 -10.12 1.42 8.09
N THR A 19 -10.31 0.16 7.69
CA THR A 19 -9.32 -0.90 7.89
C THR A 19 -8.05 -0.54 7.12
N PHE A 20 -6.88 -0.71 7.73
CA PHE A 20 -5.62 -0.49 7.05
C PHE A 20 -4.58 -1.56 7.33
N TYR A 21 -3.65 -1.68 6.39
CA TYR A 21 -2.45 -2.51 6.48
C TYR A 21 -1.21 -1.65 6.28
N MET A 22 -0.11 -2.02 6.92
CA MET A 22 1.20 -1.44 6.63
C MET A 22 1.96 -2.36 5.68
N THR A 23 2.61 -1.77 4.69
CA THR A 23 3.48 -2.50 3.78
C THR A 23 4.70 -1.66 3.42
N THR A 24 5.72 -2.28 2.83
CA THR A 24 6.86 -1.57 2.29
C THR A 24 6.82 -1.60 0.78
N VAL A 25 7.06 -0.45 0.14
CA VAL A 25 7.20 -0.35 -1.31
C VAL A 25 8.63 0.08 -1.65
N ASN A 26 9.19 -0.53 -2.68
CA ASN A 26 10.46 -0.08 -3.25
C ASN A 26 10.18 1.13 -4.14
N THR A 27 10.74 2.30 -3.82
CA THR A 27 10.52 3.53 -4.59
C THR A 27 11.07 3.46 -6.01
N ARG A 28 12.07 2.59 -6.26
CA ARG A 28 12.75 2.47 -7.57
C ARG A 28 12.04 1.52 -8.54
N ASN A 29 11.44 0.45 -8.02
CA ASN A 29 10.78 -0.61 -8.79
C ASN A 29 9.32 -0.77 -8.38
N ARG A 30 8.68 0.33 -7.98
CA ARG A 30 7.22 0.39 -7.92
C ARG A 30 6.75 -0.01 -9.31
N THR A 31 5.88 -1.02 -9.43
CA THR A 31 5.47 -1.74 -10.67
C THR A 31 4.92 -0.85 -11.77
N THR A 32 4.89 0.45 -11.51
CA THR A 32 4.34 1.51 -12.30
C THR A 32 5.15 2.78 -12.04
N LYS A 33 6.43 2.79 -12.44
CA LYS A 33 7.14 4.05 -12.71
C LYS A 33 6.26 4.82 -13.69
N ASN A 34 5.52 5.80 -13.18
CA ASN A 34 4.51 6.67 -13.82
C ASN A 34 2.99 6.37 -13.60
N GLN A 35 2.54 5.38 -12.78
CA GLN A 35 1.08 5.07 -12.66
C GLN A 35 0.44 5.24 -11.26
N GLY A 36 0.93 6.16 -10.42
CA GLY A 36 0.17 6.62 -9.24
C GLY A 36 0.17 5.66 -8.04
N LYS A 37 -0.88 5.74 -7.19
CA LYS A 37 -1.05 5.08 -5.87
C LYS A 37 -1.15 3.55 -5.96
N LEU A 38 -0.50 2.80 -5.07
CA LEU A 38 -0.65 1.35 -4.98
C LEU A 38 -2.12 1.00 -4.65
N LYS A 39 -2.70 0.08 -5.43
CA LYS A 39 -4.01 -0.53 -5.13
C LYS A 39 -3.85 -2.04 -5.11
N LEU A 40 -4.24 -2.70 -4.03
CA LEU A 40 -4.32 -4.17 -3.99
C LEU A 40 -5.64 -4.59 -3.37
N ARG A 41 -6.15 -5.72 -3.85
CA ARG A 41 -7.31 -6.36 -3.28
C ARG A 41 -6.89 -7.18 -2.04
N LYS A 42 -7.45 -6.85 -0.89
CA LYS A 42 -7.14 -7.50 0.41
C LYS A 42 -8.42 -7.81 1.17
N TYR A 43 -8.34 -8.81 2.05
CA TYR A 43 -9.43 -9.12 2.95
C TYR A 43 -9.66 -7.97 3.93
N ASP A 44 -10.90 -7.52 4.05
CA ASP A 44 -11.34 -6.60 5.07
C ASP A 44 -12.12 -7.38 6.14
N PRO A 45 -11.66 -7.40 7.41
CA PRO A 45 -12.33 -8.11 8.48
C PRO A 45 -13.68 -7.51 8.86
N LYS A 46 -13.94 -6.23 8.54
CA LYS A 46 -15.21 -5.56 8.89
C LYS A 46 -16.34 -5.97 7.93
N THR A 47 -16.06 -6.04 6.64
CA THR A 47 -17.03 -6.47 5.61
C THR A 47 -16.93 -7.97 5.33
N ARG A 48 -15.86 -8.64 5.80
CA ARG A 48 -15.56 -10.06 5.61
C ARG A 48 -15.42 -10.45 4.13
N ARG A 49 -14.93 -9.53 3.30
CA ARG A 49 -14.76 -9.70 1.84
C ARG A 49 -13.39 -9.19 1.38
N HIS A 50 -12.99 -9.62 0.20
CA HIS A 50 -11.79 -9.10 -0.46
C HIS A 50 -12.13 -7.84 -1.26
N GLU A 51 -11.73 -6.69 -0.75
CA GLU A 51 -12.04 -5.35 -1.27
C GLU A 51 -10.75 -4.62 -1.66
N ASP A 52 -10.88 -3.50 -2.38
CA ASP A 52 -9.74 -2.74 -2.86
C ASP A 52 -9.19 -1.81 -1.78
N PHE A 53 -7.91 -1.99 -1.46
CA PHE A 53 -7.18 -1.13 -0.56
C PHE A 53 -6.27 -0.21 -1.36
N THR A 54 -6.31 1.08 -1.06
CA THR A 54 -5.53 2.11 -1.76
C THR A 54 -4.44 2.68 -0.87
N GLU A 55 -3.32 3.08 -1.47
CA GLU A 55 -2.22 3.72 -0.75
C GLU A 55 -2.65 5.05 -0.14
N ASP A 56 -2.38 5.17 1.15
CA ASP A 56 -2.47 6.38 1.92
C ASP A 56 -1.10 6.73 2.50
N LYS A 57 -0.87 8.01 2.72
CA LYS A 57 0.38 8.46 3.35
C LYS A 57 0.43 7.83 4.74
N ALA A 58 1.54 7.16 5.05
CA ALA A 58 1.81 6.80 6.44
C ALA A 58 1.90 8.12 7.23
N LYS A 59 0.94 8.38 8.12
CA LYS A 59 1.12 9.43 9.13
C LYS A 59 2.28 8.98 10.02
N GLY A 60 3.36 9.75 9.97
CA GLY A 60 4.39 9.75 11.01
C GLY A 60 3.86 10.41 12.26
#